data_AF-A0A3C0AB41-F1
#
_entry.id   AF-A0A3C0AB41-F1
#
_cell.length_a   1.000
_cell.length_b   1.000
_cell.length_c   1.000
_cell.angle_alpha   90.00
_cell.angle_beta   90.00
_cell.angle_gamma   90.00
#
_symmetry.space_group_name_H-M   'P 1'
#
loop_
_entity.id
_entity.type
_entity.pdbx_description
1 polymer ?
#
loop_
_entity_poly.entity_id
_entity_poly.type
_entity_poly.pdbx_seq_one_letter_code
_entity_poly.pdbx_strand_id
1 'polypeptide(L)'
;MSYVAPEWSSVVQNGEFAFLPADSPSLQGEKLFKRAFPDDLLASSIVIVVRREHGDQGLRPQDLKFIEDTLKPQLEKIVEEQGGYATENTEQGEVSQKSNISRIRTYTDKSIGNLLQSEDNKASLVIVELSTEFLDQSNAKTVESIEHLLANDEFKKTIEPGLDITLSGIATVGRDMIRAANQSAEATELWTVLLVVLLLIIIYRAPILALIPLFTV
;
A
#
# COMPACT_ATOMS: atom_id res chain seq x y z
N MET A 1 -8.06 3.68 26.37
CA MET A 1 -7.47 3.08 27.58
C MET A 1 -7.21 1.61 27.28
N SER A 2 -5.97 1.24 26.93
CA SER A 2 -5.52 -0.15 27.00
C SER A 2 -4.43 -0.17 28.07
N TYR A 3 -4.74 -0.69 29.26
CA TYR A 3 -3.81 -0.73 30.39
C TYR A 3 -3.06 -2.07 30.48
N VAL A 4 -3.24 -2.98 29.51
CA VAL A 4 -2.78 -4.37 29.66
C VAL A 4 -1.94 -4.88 28.47
N ALA A 5 -2.06 -4.32 27.26
CA ALA A 5 -1.12 -4.61 26.16
C ALA A 5 -1.03 -3.43 25.17
N PRO A 6 0.17 -3.15 24.60
CA PRO A 6 0.32 -2.22 23.49
C PRO A 6 -0.44 -2.74 22.27
N GLU A 7 -0.86 -1.84 21.37
CA GLU A 7 -1.44 -2.29 20.11
C GLU A 7 -0.43 -3.14 19.34
N TRP A 8 -0.87 -4.26 18.79
CA TRP A 8 -0.01 -5.19 18.05
C TRP A 8 0.80 -4.47 16.95
N SER A 9 0.15 -3.54 16.24
CA SER A 9 0.77 -2.69 15.22
C SER A 9 1.94 -1.84 15.71
N SER A 10 2.00 -1.53 17.01
CA SER A 10 3.04 -0.68 17.61
C SER A 10 4.30 -1.44 18.06
N VAL A 11 4.24 -2.78 18.11
CA VAL A 11 5.36 -3.63 18.57
C VAL A 11 5.89 -4.58 17.49
N VAL A 12 5.20 -4.71 16.36
CA VAL A 12 5.61 -5.55 15.25
C VAL A 12 6.67 -4.87 14.40
N GLN A 13 7.69 -5.63 14.02
CA GLN A 13 8.66 -5.23 12.99
C GLN A 13 8.01 -5.30 11.61
N ASN A 14 8.16 -4.23 10.83
CA ASN A 14 7.59 -4.08 9.49
C ASN A 14 8.69 -4.02 8.44
N GLY A 15 8.34 -4.33 7.20
CA GLY A 15 9.28 -4.35 6.09
C GLY A 15 10.01 -5.69 5.98
N GLU A 16 10.33 -6.06 4.74
CA GLU A 16 11.00 -7.32 4.42
C GLU A 16 12.42 -7.43 4.98
N PHE A 17 13.09 -6.30 5.19
CA PHE A 17 14.47 -6.29 5.67
C PHE A 17 14.60 -6.33 7.20
N ALA A 18 13.52 -6.12 7.95
CA ALA A 18 13.56 -6.11 9.41
C ALA A 18 13.98 -7.47 10.01
N PHE A 19 13.80 -8.55 9.25
CA PHE A 19 14.13 -9.91 9.68
C PHE A 19 15.56 -10.35 9.30
N LEU A 20 16.34 -9.49 8.62
CA LEU A 20 17.72 -9.80 8.26
C LEU A 20 18.69 -9.45 9.41
N PRO A 21 19.79 -10.21 9.58
CA PRO A 21 20.87 -9.84 10.49
C PRO A 21 21.41 -8.44 10.17
N ALA A 22 21.65 -7.63 11.20
CA ALA A 22 22.03 -6.22 11.05
C ALA A 22 23.34 -5.98 10.28
N ASP A 23 24.21 -6.99 10.23
CA ASP A 23 25.49 -7.03 9.53
C ASP A 23 25.40 -7.66 8.12
N SER A 24 24.20 -8.07 7.68
CA SER A 24 24.01 -8.66 6.36
C SER A 24 24.47 -7.72 5.23
N PRO A 25 25.19 -8.23 4.21
CA PRO A 25 25.63 -7.42 3.08
C PRO A 25 24.49 -6.69 2.36
N SER A 26 23.29 -7.26 2.31
CA SER A 26 22.10 -6.64 1.72
C SER A 26 21.68 -5.37 2.46
N LEU A 27 21.60 -5.42 3.80
CA LEU A 27 21.28 -4.23 4.61
C LEU A 27 22.35 -3.15 4.52
N GLN A 28 23.62 -3.55 4.43
CA GLN A 28 24.72 -2.60 4.24
C GLN A 28 24.64 -1.92 2.87
N GLY A 29 24.36 -2.70 1.82
CA GLY A 29 24.14 -2.20 0.47
C GLY A 29 22.99 -1.20 0.40
N GLU A 30 21.84 -1.55 0.99
CA GLU A 30 20.66 -0.69 1.03
C GLU A 30 20.93 0.64 1.76
N LYS A 31 21.62 0.58 2.92
CA LYS A 31 22.02 1.80 3.65
C LYS A 31 22.96 2.70 2.83
N LEU A 32 23.89 2.11 2.10
CA LEU A 32 24.82 2.86 1.24
C LEU A 32 24.10 3.45 0.03
N PHE A 33 23.19 2.68 -0.60
CA PHE A 33 22.36 3.14 -1.71
C PHE A 33 21.48 4.32 -1.29
N LYS A 34 20.75 4.20 -0.17
CA LYS A 34 19.93 5.26 0.42
C LYS A 34 20.70 6.53 0.75
N ARG A 35 21.97 6.40 1.16
CA ARG A 35 22.85 7.55 1.43
C ARG A 35 23.34 8.22 0.15
N ALA A 36 23.65 7.44 -0.89
CA ALA A 36 24.18 7.95 -2.14
C ALA A 36 23.09 8.55 -3.04
N PHE A 37 21.87 8.00 -3.01
CA PHE A 37 20.75 8.35 -3.87
C PHE A 37 19.47 8.58 -3.05
N PRO A 38 19.40 9.62 -2.20
CA PRO A 38 18.25 9.84 -1.32
C PRO A 38 16.94 10.12 -2.09
N ASP A 39 17.03 10.65 -3.32
CA ASP A 39 15.88 11.06 -4.14
C ASP A 39 15.48 10.03 -5.22
N ASP A 40 16.18 8.88 -5.27
CA ASP A 40 15.99 7.81 -6.25
C ASP A 40 15.72 6.46 -5.56
N LEU A 41 14.91 6.52 -4.49
CA LEU A 41 14.49 5.36 -3.71
C LEU A 41 13.12 4.90 -4.19
N LEU A 42 13.14 3.98 -5.15
CA LEU A 42 11.99 3.16 -5.52
C LEU A 42 11.94 1.94 -4.58
N ALA A 43 11.63 2.17 -3.30
CA ALA A 43 11.55 1.09 -2.32
C ALA A 43 10.33 0.18 -2.60
N SER A 44 9.19 0.79 -2.91
CA SER A 44 8.03 0.09 -3.44
C SER A 44 7.20 1.02 -4.34
N SER A 45 6.17 0.47 -4.99
CA SER A 45 5.33 1.24 -5.91
C SER A 45 3.87 0.81 -5.86
N ILE A 46 3.01 1.78 -6.16
CA ILE A 46 1.61 1.56 -6.53
C ILE A 46 1.52 1.87 -8.02
N VAL A 47 0.94 0.97 -8.81
CA VAL A 47 0.84 1.10 -10.26
C VAL A 47 -0.63 1.18 -10.63
N ILE A 48 -1.04 2.28 -11.23
CA ILE A 48 -2.38 2.45 -11.77
C ILE A 48 -2.30 2.21 -13.27
N VAL A 49 -3.02 1.20 -13.75
CA VAL A 49 -3.07 0.82 -15.16
C VAL A 49 -4.31 1.44 -15.77
N VAL A 50 -4.11 2.36 -16.71
CA VAL A 50 -5.18 2.98 -17.49
C VAL A 50 -5.20 2.31 -18.86
N ARG A 51 -6.25 1.56 -19.17
CA ARG A 51 -6.33 0.75 -20.39
C ARG A 51 -7.64 0.92 -21.15
N ARG A 52 -7.57 0.76 -22.47
CA ARG A 52 -8.74 0.70 -23.35
C ARG A 52 -8.63 -0.54 -24.23
N GLU A 53 -9.38 -1.58 -23.85
CA GLU A 53 -9.41 -2.85 -24.59
C GLU A 53 -10.28 -2.77 -25.86
N HIS A 54 -11.34 -1.97 -25.80
CA HIS A 54 -12.38 -1.94 -26.83
C HIS A 54 -12.09 -0.82 -27.85
N GLY A 55 -11.85 -1.22 -29.10
CA GLY A 55 -11.65 -0.33 -30.25
C GLY A 55 -10.27 -0.48 -30.88
N ASP A 56 -10.19 -0.31 -32.20
CA ASP A 56 -8.95 -0.49 -32.98
C ASP A 56 -7.91 0.61 -32.74
N GLN A 57 -8.29 1.72 -32.09
CA GLN A 57 -7.47 2.92 -31.96
C GLN A 57 -6.69 3.03 -30.64
N GLY A 58 -6.86 2.08 -29.70
CA GLY A 58 -6.20 2.15 -28.39
C GLY A 58 -6.58 3.41 -27.59
N LEU A 59 -5.71 3.86 -26.70
CA LEU A 59 -5.87 5.07 -25.89
C LEU A 59 -6.01 6.31 -26.78
N ARG A 60 -7.09 7.05 -26.56
CA ARG A 60 -7.37 8.30 -27.28
C ARG A 60 -6.61 9.46 -26.64
N PRO A 61 -6.39 10.57 -27.36
CA PRO A 61 -5.79 11.77 -26.78
C PRO A 61 -6.54 12.31 -25.54
N GLN A 62 -7.85 12.09 -25.45
CA GLN A 62 -8.65 12.43 -24.27
C GLN A 62 -8.32 11.56 -23.06
N ASP A 63 -8.03 10.27 -23.28
CA ASP A 63 -7.68 9.33 -22.21
C ASP A 63 -6.28 9.68 -21.64
N LEU A 64 -5.35 10.09 -22.50
CA LEU A 64 -4.04 10.61 -22.07
C LEU A 64 -4.16 11.94 -21.32
N LYS A 65 -5.02 12.85 -21.79
CA LYS A 65 -5.32 14.09 -21.05
C LYS A 65 -5.94 13.80 -19.69
N PHE A 66 -6.83 12.82 -19.58
CA PHE A 66 -7.39 12.41 -18.30
C PHE A 66 -6.30 12.01 -17.28
N ILE A 67 -5.24 11.32 -17.74
CA ILE A 67 -4.11 10.95 -16.87
C ILE A 67 -3.44 12.19 -16.25
N GLU A 68 -3.15 13.21 -17.06
CA GLU A 68 -2.42 14.41 -16.62
C GLU A 68 -3.32 15.46 -15.96
N ASP A 69 -4.52 15.68 -16.50
CA ASP A 69 -5.39 16.80 -16.10
C ASP A 69 -6.35 16.40 -14.97
N THR A 70 -6.54 15.11 -14.71
CA THR A 70 -7.49 14.61 -13.69
C THR A 70 -6.84 13.64 -12.72
N LEU A 71 -6.33 12.50 -13.19
CA LEU A 71 -5.82 11.45 -12.31
C LEU A 71 -4.61 11.92 -11.50
N LYS A 72 -3.59 12.48 -12.16
CA LYS A 72 -2.39 12.95 -11.49
C LYS A 72 -2.66 14.06 -10.44
N PRO A 73 -3.43 15.13 -10.73
CA PRO A 73 -3.78 16.13 -9.72
C PRO A 73 -4.55 15.56 -8.52
N GLN A 74 -5.41 14.57 -8.73
CA GLN A 74 -6.11 13.90 -7.61
C GLN A 74 -5.15 13.07 -6.75
N LEU A 75 -4.15 12.44 -7.35
CA LEU A 75 -3.10 11.75 -6.60
C LEU A 75 -2.20 12.74 -5.86
N GLU A 76 -1.85 13.88 -6.47
CA GLU A 76 -1.10 14.97 -5.82
C GLU A 76 -1.87 15.55 -4.63
N LYS A 77 -3.19 15.65 -4.72
CA LYS A 77 -4.04 16.04 -3.58
C LYS A 77 -3.94 15.04 -2.42
N ILE A 78 -3.89 13.73 -2.70
CA ILE A 78 -3.66 12.70 -1.65
C ILE A 78 -2.28 12.89 -1.00
N VAL A 79 -1.25 13.26 -1.79
CA VAL A 79 0.09 13.57 -1.26
C VAL A 79 0.00 14.76 -0.30
N GLU A 80 -0.66 15.85 -0.70
CA GLU A 80 -0.85 17.05 0.13
C GLU A 80 -1.61 16.74 1.42
N GLU A 81 -2.72 16.00 1.33
CA GLU A 81 -3.51 15.56 2.49
C GLU A 81 -2.72 14.65 3.45
N GLN A 82 -1.71 13.95 2.94
CA GLN A 82 -0.80 13.10 3.70
C GLN A 82 0.50 13.80 4.14
N GLY A 83 0.61 15.12 3.98
CA GLY A 83 1.73 15.90 4.51
C GLY A 83 2.88 16.15 3.53
N GLY A 84 2.64 16.07 2.22
CA GLY A 84 3.63 16.36 1.17
C GLY A 84 4.48 15.15 0.78
N TYR A 85 5.33 15.31 -0.22
CA TYR A 85 6.18 14.22 -0.71
C TYR A 85 7.24 13.82 0.33
N ALA A 86 7.56 12.53 0.39
CA ALA A 86 8.61 11.98 1.26
C ALA A 86 9.98 12.66 1.04
N THR A 87 10.25 13.09 -0.19
CA THR A 87 11.50 13.70 -0.66
C THR A 87 11.56 15.21 -0.44
N GLU A 88 10.45 15.87 -0.09
CA GLU A 88 10.45 17.32 0.15
C GLU A 88 11.14 17.64 1.48
N ASN A 89 12.26 18.36 1.43
CA ASN A 89 12.96 18.85 2.61
C ASN A 89 12.27 20.11 3.13
N THR A 90 11.37 19.97 4.10
CA THR A 90 10.86 21.13 4.85
C THR A 90 11.99 21.66 5.75
N GLU A 91 12.50 22.86 5.46
CA GLU A 91 13.60 23.52 6.19
C GLU A 91 13.24 23.92 7.65
N GLN A 92 12.09 23.51 8.17
CA GLN A 92 11.64 23.88 9.50
C GLN A 92 11.22 22.61 10.24
N GLY A 93 11.88 22.36 11.37
CA GLY A 93 11.80 21.15 12.20
C GLY A 93 10.48 20.89 12.89
N GLU A 94 9.37 20.95 12.15
CA GLU A 94 8.11 20.35 12.56
C GLU A 94 8.07 18.92 12.05
N VAL A 95 7.90 17.98 12.97
CA VAL A 95 7.63 16.56 12.70
C VAL A 95 6.20 16.46 12.17
N SER A 96 5.94 17.06 11.00
CA SER A 96 4.72 16.77 10.26
C SER A 96 4.91 15.39 9.64
N GLN A 97 3.94 14.51 9.88
CA GLN A 97 3.93 13.15 9.36
C GLN A 97 3.87 13.26 7.82
N LYS A 98 5.03 13.07 7.16
CA LYS A 98 5.14 13.13 5.69
C LYS A 98 4.43 11.95 5.04
N SER A 99 4.01 12.11 3.77
CA SER A 99 3.50 11.00 3.00
C SER A 99 4.62 9.99 2.73
N ASN A 100 4.26 8.72 2.58
CA ASN A 100 5.17 7.70 2.08
C ASN A 100 5.42 7.84 0.57
N ILE A 101 4.67 8.69 -0.14
CA ILE A 101 4.80 8.89 -1.59
C ILE A 101 6.04 9.74 -1.87
N SER A 102 6.98 9.20 -2.63
CA SER A 102 8.21 9.90 -3.03
C SER A 102 8.04 10.67 -4.35
N ARG A 103 7.32 10.11 -5.33
CA ARG A 103 7.09 10.71 -6.65
C ARG A 103 5.90 10.08 -7.36
N ILE A 104 5.27 10.83 -8.25
CA ILE A 104 4.25 10.32 -9.19
C ILE A 104 4.79 10.47 -10.62
N ARG A 105 4.80 9.38 -11.38
CA ARG A 105 5.28 9.33 -12.76
C ARG A 105 4.17 8.89 -13.71
N THR A 106 4.12 9.55 -14.85
CA THR A 106 3.14 9.35 -15.91
C THR A 106 3.85 9.31 -17.25
N TYR A 107 3.11 9.10 -18.34
CA TYR A 107 3.69 9.06 -19.69
C TYR A 107 4.42 10.35 -20.13
N THR A 108 4.21 11.48 -19.44
CA THR A 108 4.93 12.73 -19.70
C THR A 108 6.26 12.85 -18.96
N ASP A 109 6.62 11.87 -18.11
CA ASP A 109 7.89 11.83 -17.42
C ASP A 109 9.07 11.81 -18.42
N LYS A 110 10.05 12.70 -18.21
CA LYS A 110 11.17 12.87 -19.14
C LYS A 110 12.11 11.67 -19.22
N SER A 111 12.19 10.88 -18.15
CA SER A 111 13.14 9.77 -18.02
C SER A 111 12.55 8.45 -18.51
N ILE A 112 11.32 8.15 -18.10
CA ILE A 112 10.69 6.84 -18.35
C ILE A 112 9.33 6.93 -19.04
N GLY A 113 8.83 8.12 -19.38
CA GLY A 113 7.45 8.31 -19.88
C GLY A 113 7.10 7.42 -21.08
N ASN A 114 8.02 7.23 -22.02
CA ASN A 114 7.83 6.34 -23.18
C ASN A 114 7.75 4.85 -22.79
N LEU A 115 8.33 4.45 -21.66
CA LEU A 115 8.25 3.07 -21.13
C LEU A 115 6.94 2.84 -20.36
N LEU A 116 6.19 3.90 -20.06
CA LEU A 116 4.90 3.85 -19.38
C LEU A 116 3.72 3.82 -20.35
N GLN A 117 3.98 3.63 -21.65
CA GLN A 117 2.96 3.37 -22.67
C GLN A 117 3.19 2.00 -23.28
N SER A 118 2.12 1.25 -23.51
CA SER A 118 2.21 -0.04 -24.19
C SER A 118 2.53 0.15 -25.67
N GLU A 119 3.25 -0.81 -26.27
CA GLU A 119 3.64 -0.76 -27.68
C GLU A 119 2.42 -0.70 -28.64
N ASP A 120 1.29 -1.26 -28.22
CA ASP A 120 0.03 -1.27 -28.98
C ASP A 120 -0.86 -0.04 -28.70
N ASN A 121 -0.38 0.93 -27.91
CA ASN A 121 -1.11 2.10 -27.44
C ASN A 121 -2.40 1.82 -26.66
N LYS A 122 -2.66 0.59 -26.18
CA LYS A 122 -3.88 0.26 -25.44
C LYS A 122 -3.82 0.52 -23.95
N ALA A 123 -2.63 0.70 -23.38
CA ALA A 123 -2.46 0.91 -21.94
C ALA A 123 -1.38 1.96 -21.64
N SER A 124 -1.57 2.67 -20.54
CA SER A 124 -0.57 3.55 -19.96
C SER A 124 -0.52 3.36 -18.45
N LEU A 125 0.69 3.42 -17.90
CA LEU A 125 0.97 3.23 -16.48
C LEU A 125 1.16 4.60 -15.80
N VAL A 126 0.53 4.75 -14.65
CA VAL A 126 0.84 5.80 -13.68
C VAL A 126 1.48 5.14 -12.48
N ILE A 127 2.74 5.48 -12.21
CA ILE A 127 3.53 4.90 -11.12
C ILE A 127 3.57 5.90 -9.97
N VAL A 128 3.07 5.50 -8.82
CA VAL A 128 3.25 6.20 -7.54
C VAL A 128 4.37 5.50 -6.79
N GLU A 129 5.53 6.14 -6.73
CA GLU A 129 6.72 5.64 -6.04
C GLU A 129 6.56 5.90 -4.54
N LEU A 130 6.92 4.92 -3.71
CA LEU A 130 6.90 5.02 -2.26
C LEU A 130 8.32 4.91 -1.69
N SER A 131 8.60 5.64 -0.62
CA SER A 131 9.89 5.63 0.10
C SER A 131 10.05 4.47 1.09
N THR A 132 9.01 3.65 1.23
CA THR A 132 8.87 2.55 2.19
C THR A 132 8.89 1.19 1.47
N GLU A 133 9.34 0.17 2.19
CA GLU A 133 9.63 -1.16 1.65
C GLU A 133 8.37 -1.97 1.31
N PHE A 134 8.57 -3.11 0.64
CA PHE A 134 7.54 -4.14 0.54
C PHE A 134 7.13 -4.62 1.95
N LEU A 135 5.83 -4.81 2.17
CA LEU A 135 5.21 -5.19 3.45
C LEU A 135 5.32 -4.17 4.58
N ASP A 136 5.65 -2.92 4.28
CA ASP A 136 5.49 -1.86 5.27
C ASP A 136 4.00 -1.55 5.48
N GLN A 137 3.51 -1.77 6.71
CA GLN A 137 2.10 -1.54 7.07
C GLN A 137 1.68 -0.06 6.92
N SER A 138 2.63 0.88 6.97
CA SER A 138 2.33 2.30 6.78
C SER A 138 1.79 2.61 5.38
N ASN A 139 2.08 1.75 4.39
CA ASN A 139 1.56 1.87 3.03
C ASN A 139 0.07 1.59 2.92
N ALA A 140 -0.52 0.88 3.88
CA ALA A 140 -1.92 0.48 3.83
C ALA A 140 -2.85 1.68 3.67
N LYS A 141 -2.59 2.78 4.39
CA LYS A 141 -3.38 4.02 4.32
C LYS A 141 -3.28 4.68 2.94
N THR A 142 -2.09 4.72 2.34
CA THR A 142 -1.86 5.31 1.02
C THR A 142 -2.54 4.48 -0.08
N VAL A 143 -2.38 3.15 -0.05
CA VAL A 143 -3.05 2.23 -0.97
C VAL A 143 -4.57 2.37 -0.86
N GLU A 144 -5.11 2.39 0.36
CA GLU A 144 -6.55 2.55 0.61
C GLU A 144 -7.09 3.91 0.16
N SER A 145 -6.33 4.99 0.33
CA SER A 145 -6.73 6.33 -0.15
C SER A 145 -6.86 6.37 -1.67
N ILE A 146 -5.92 5.74 -2.39
CA ILE A 146 -5.96 5.62 -3.85
C ILE A 146 -7.09 4.67 -4.29
N GLU A 147 -7.26 3.53 -3.61
CA GLU A 147 -8.38 2.60 -3.87
C GLU A 147 -9.73 3.31 -3.70
N HIS A 148 -9.89 4.11 -2.65
CA HIS A 148 -11.10 4.90 -2.39
C HIS A 148 -11.32 5.98 -3.44
N LEU A 149 -10.26 6.68 -3.89
CA LEU A 149 -10.33 7.63 -5.01
C LEU A 149 -10.86 6.95 -6.28
N LEU A 150 -10.31 5.79 -6.65
CA LEU A 150 -10.72 5.05 -7.84
C LEU A 150 -12.12 4.45 -7.70
N ALA A 151 -12.54 4.11 -6.47
CA ALA A 151 -13.87 3.58 -6.18
C ALA A 151 -14.97 4.66 -6.13
N ASN A 152 -14.61 5.92 -5.90
CA ASN A 152 -15.52 7.04 -5.73
C ASN A 152 -16.41 7.25 -6.97
N ASP A 153 -17.73 7.36 -6.77
CA ASP A 153 -18.71 7.55 -7.84
C ASP A 153 -18.53 8.88 -8.61
N GLU A 154 -18.09 9.95 -7.94
CA GLU A 154 -17.78 11.21 -8.61
C GLU A 154 -16.55 11.07 -9.52
N PHE A 155 -15.53 10.37 -9.05
CA PHE A 155 -14.34 10.08 -9.86
C PHE A 155 -14.70 9.19 -11.04
N LYS A 156 -15.50 8.14 -10.83
CA LYS A 156 -15.96 7.26 -11.93
C LYS A 156 -16.72 7.99 -13.03
N LYS A 157 -17.45 9.07 -12.72
CA LYS A 157 -18.12 9.90 -13.73
C LYS A 157 -17.15 10.66 -14.64
N THR A 158 -15.92 10.90 -14.19
CA THR A 158 -14.87 11.52 -15.01
C THR A 158 -14.17 10.53 -15.94
N ILE A 159 -14.36 9.23 -15.72
CA ILE A 159 -13.78 8.18 -16.56
C ILE A 159 -14.60 8.05 -17.84
N GLU A 160 -13.93 8.21 -18.97
CA GLU A 160 -14.51 8.07 -20.30
C GLU A 160 -15.06 6.65 -20.54
N PRO A 161 -16.21 6.48 -21.23
CA PRO A 161 -16.76 5.16 -21.54
C PRO A 161 -15.75 4.27 -22.26
N GLY A 162 -15.57 3.04 -21.77
CA GLY A 162 -14.63 2.05 -22.32
C GLY A 162 -13.17 2.21 -21.87
N LEU A 163 -12.88 3.21 -21.03
CA LEU A 163 -11.61 3.28 -20.29
C LEU A 163 -11.74 2.48 -18.99
N ASP A 164 -10.81 1.58 -18.76
CA ASP A 164 -10.70 0.79 -17.54
C ASP A 164 -9.48 1.21 -16.74
N ILE A 165 -9.64 1.30 -15.43
CA ILE A 165 -8.60 1.72 -14.51
C ILE A 165 -8.47 0.68 -13.42
N THR A 166 -7.28 0.08 -13.30
CA THR A 166 -7.00 -0.94 -12.29
C THR A 166 -5.79 -0.58 -11.45
N LEU A 167 -5.76 -1.08 -10.22
CA LEU A 167 -4.69 -0.87 -9.27
C LEU A 167 -3.80 -2.12 -9.18
N SER A 168 -2.49 -1.92 -9.14
CA SER A 168 -1.47 -2.94 -9.03
C SER A 168 -0.24 -2.37 -8.30
N GLY A 169 0.92 -3.02 -8.41
CA GLY A 169 2.18 -2.59 -7.81
C GLY A 169 2.53 -3.32 -6.52
N ILE A 170 3.80 -3.24 -6.15
CA ILE A 170 4.43 -3.98 -5.04
C ILE A 170 3.75 -3.64 -3.70
N ALA A 171 3.46 -2.36 -3.46
CA ALA A 171 2.82 -1.92 -2.22
C ALA A 171 1.37 -2.39 -2.09
N THR A 172 0.64 -2.43 -3.20
CA THR A 172 -0.75 -2.95 -3.27
C THR A 172 -0.77 -4.44 -2.94
N VAL A 173 0.12 -5.22 -3.56
CA VAL A 173 0.26 -6.66 -3.27
C VAL A 173 0.66 -6.90 -1.81
N GLY A 174 1.61 -6.11 -1.30
CA GLY A 174 2.05 -6.23 0.09
C GLY A 174 0.93 -5.97 1.10
N ARG A 175 0.14 -4.90 0.88
CA ARG A 175 -1.05 -4.59 1.67
C ARG A 175 -2.06 -5.73 1.61
N ASP A 176 -2.36 -6.25 0.43
CA ASP A 176 -3.37 -7.31 0.26
C ASP A 176 -2.95 -8.61 0.93
N MET A 177 -1.65 -8.95 0.88
CA MET A 177 -1.10 -10.10 1.58
C MET A 177 -1.27 -9.98 3.10
N ILE A 178 -0.95 -8.81 3.68
CA ILE A 178 -1.13 -8.53 5.11
C ILE A 178 -2.61 -8.60 5.48
N ARG A 179 -3.48 -8.00 4.67
CA ARG A 179 -4.93 -8.02 4.88
C ARG A 179 -5.49 -9.45 4.85
N ALA A 180 -5.08 -10.25 3.88
CA ALA A 180 -5.52 -11.65 3.75
C ALA A 180 -5.02 -12.51 4.93
N ALA A 181 -3.81 -12.27 5.42
CA ALA A 181 -3.29 -12.95 6.61
C ALA A 181 -4.12 -12.62 7.86
N ASN A 182 -4.45 -11.34 8.07
CA ASN A 182 -5.29 -10.90 9.18
C ASN A 182 -6.71 -11.46 9.09
N GLN A 183 -7.34 -11.39 7.92
CA GLN A 183 -8.67 -11.97 7.69
C GLN A 183 -8.70 -13.49 7.93
N SER A 184 -7.62 -14.19 7.58
CA SER A 184 -7.50 -15.64 7.83
C SER A 184 -7.35 -15.95 9.32
N ALA A 185 -6.60 -15.13 10.05
CA ALA A 185 -6.46 -15.25 11.50
C ALA A 185 -7.82 -15.02 12.20
N GLU A 186 -8.49 -13.91 11.89
CA GLU A 186 -9.81 -13.57 12.47
C GLU A 186 -10.87 -14.65 12.16
N ALA A 187 -10.90 -15.17 10.94
CA ALA A 187 -11.86 -16.19 10.54
C ALA A 187 -11.66 -17.53 11.29
N THR A 188 -10.44 -17.83 11.73
CA THR A 188 -10.12 -19.08 12.46
C THR A 188 -10.13 -18.91 13.98
N GLU A 189 -10.00 -17.68 14.48
CA GLU A 189 -10.02 -17.35 15.91
C GLU A 189 -11.31 -17.84 16.60
N LEU A 190 -12.48 -17.45 16.08
CA LEU A 190 -13.76 -17.81 16.70
C LEU A 190 -13.94 -19.34 16.81
N TRP A 191 -13.57 -20.07 15.76
CA TRP A 191 -13.71 -21.53 15.71
C TRP A 191 -12.74 -22.23 16.66
N THR A 192 -11.50 -21.76 16.74
CA THR A 192 -10.50 -22.33 17.65
C THR A 192 -10.87 -22.05 19.11
N VAL A 193 -11.32 -20.83 19.44
CA VAL A 193 -11.81 -20.48 20.78
C VAL A 193 -13.00 -21.35 21.17
N LEU A 194 -14.01 -21.48 20.29
CA LEU A 194 -15.18 -22.32 20.56
C LEU A 194 -14.78 -23.79 20.79
N LEU A 195 -13.92 -24.34 19.93
CA LEU A 195 -13.44 -25.71 20.03
C LEU A 195 -12.66 -25.95 21.33
N VAL A 196 -11.78 -25.03 21.72
CA VAL A 196 -11.03 -25.11 22.98
C VAL A 196 -11.98 -25.05 24.17
N VAL A 197 -12.93 -24.12 24.20
CA VAL A 197 -13.93 -24.03 25.27
C VAL A 197 -14.76 -25.31 25.38
N LEU A 198 -15.22 -25.85 24.26
CA LEU A 198 -15.99 -27.10 24.21
C LEU A 198 -15.18 -28.26 24.78
N LEU A 199 -13.92 -28.41 24.33
CA LEU A 199 -13.02 -29.46 24.79
C LEU A 199 -12.74 -29.34 26.30
N LEU A 200 -12.49 -28.13 26.79
CA LEU A 200 -12.25 -27.88 28.22
C LEU A 200 -13.49 -28.22 29.07
N ILE A 201 -14.71 -27.92 28.59
CA ILE A 201 -15.96 -28.32 29.27
C ILE A 201 -16.07 -29.85 29.34
N ILE A 202 -15.77 -30.56 28.24
CA ILE A 202 -15.83 -32.03 28.18
C ILE A 202 -14.82 -32.68 29.13
N ILE A 203 -13.57 -32.20 29.13
CA ILE A 203 -12.48 -32.80 29.93
C ILE A 203 -12.65 -32.47 31.41
N TYR A 204 -12.81 -31.19 31.76
CA TYR A 204 -12.81 -30.77 33.15
C TYR A 204 -14.16 -30.94 33.84
N ARG A 205 -15.27 -31.07 33.08
CA ARG A 205 -16.65 -31.04 33.61
C ARG A 205 -16.93 -29.89 34.60
N ALA A 206 -16.11 -28.85 34.57
CA ALA A 206 -16.13 -27.71 35.48
C ALA A 206 -15.90 -26.44 34.64
N PRO A 207 -16.97 -25.74 34.20
CA PRO A 207 -16.88 -24.65 33.22
C PRO A 207 -16.07 -23.44 33.71
N ILE A 208 -15.90 -23.27 35.02
CA ILE A 208 -15.14 -22.14 35.60
C ILE A 208 -13.62 -22.36 35.47
N LEU A 209 -13.11 -23.59 35.60
CA LEU A 209 -11.68 -23.87 35.41
C LEU A 209 -11.25 -23.72 33.94
N ALA A 210 -12.18 -23.97 33.01
CA ALA A 210 -11.95 -23.84 31.57
C ALA A 210 -11.67 -22.40 31.11
N LEU A 211 -12.08 -21.39 31.89
CA LEU A 211 -11.87 -19.98 31.55
C LEU A 211 -10.48 -19.46 31.91
N ILE A 212 -9.76 -20.14 32.82
CA ILE A 212 -8.43 -19.70 33.27
C ILE A 212 -7.42 -19.66 32.11
N PRO A 213 -7.28 -20.70 31.26
CA PRO A 213 -6.35 -20.68 30.13
C PRO A 213 -6.71 -19.62 29.07
N LEU A 214 -8.01 -19.36 28.87
CA LEU A 214 -8.48 -18.39 27.88
C LEU A 214 -8.17 -16.94 28.28
N PHE A 215 -8.05 -16.66 29.59
CA PHE A 215 -7.62 -15.35 30.07
C PHE A 215 -6.10 -15.16 30.03
N THR A 216 -5.33 -16.24 29.93
CA THR A 216 -3.86 -16.19 29.95
C THR A 216 -3.21 -16.18 28.57
N VAL A 217 -3.93 -16.61 27.54
CA VAL A 217 -3.49 -16.60 26.13
C VAL A 217 -4.09 -15.39 25.44
#